data_AF-A0A815BH18-F1
#
_entry.id   AF-A0A815BH18-F1
#
_cell.length_a   1.000
_cell.length_b   1.000
_cell.length_c   1.000
_cell.angle_alpha   90.00
_cell.angle_beta   90.00
_cell.angle_gamma   90.00
#
_symmetry.space_group_name_H-M   'P 1'
#
loop_
_entity.id
_entity.type
_entity.pdbx_description
1 polymer ?
#
loop_
_entity_poly.entity_id
_entity_poly.type
_entity_poly.pdbx_seq_one_letter_code
_entity_poly.pdbx_strand_id
1 'polypeptide(L)'
;MASKYRMFKVNISNTINVELIAKSECNCERMAELMASVEGKSKLNDTSVVLFSLGTNDIAQLGVDLTLKRCQWLIEYTRRNFSGIQTIEWMKLSPRWKPSRFFSGHEFANLHHEFNDRLYVLSKEINIDVIDAKLQIEDIRIQDGLHPTLSSGR
;
A
#
# COMPACT_ATOMS: atom_id res chain seq x y z
N MET A 1 22.07 34.78 -39.79
CA MET A 1 21.08 34.37 -38.78
C MET A 1 21.28 32.89 -38.48
N ALA A 2 21.82 32.53 -37.31
CA ALA A 2 21.84 31.13 -36.88
C ALA A 2 20.51 30.83 -36.20
N SER A 3 19.65 30.04 -36.85
CA SER A 3 18.50 29.44 -36.19
C SER A 3 19.01 28.51 -35.08
N LYS A 4 18.86 28.95 -33.84
CA LYS A 4 18.89 28.10 -32.65
C LYS A 4 17.59 27.32 -32.64
N TYR A 5 17.69 25.99 -32.63
CA TYR A 5 17.00 25.02 -31.76
C TYR A 5 17.29 23.63 -32.34
N ARG A 6 17.94 22.77 -31.55
CA ARG A 6 18.08 21.34 -31.86
C ARG A 6 17.19 20.58 -30.89
N MET A 7 16.19 19.92 -31.45
CA MET A 7 15.31 18.97 -30.79
C MET A 7 16.09 17.66 -30.56
N PHE A 8 15.99 17.10 -29.36
CA PHE A 8 16.64 15.83 -29.04
C PHE A 8 15.64 14.76 -28.60
N LYS A 9 16.08 13.54 -28.91
CA LYS A 9 15.41 12.25 -28.90
C LYS A 9 14.88 11.87 -27.51
N VAL A 10 13.59 11.54 -27.46
CA VAL A 10 12.97 10.86 -26.32
C VAL A 10 13.24 9.36 -26.46
N ASN A 11 14.03 8.80 -25.56
CA ASN A 11 14.10 7.35 -25.40
C ASN A 11 13.06 6.95 -24.35
N ILE A 12 11.93 6.41 -24.81
CA ILE A 12 10.96 5.75 -23.95
C ILE A 12 11.47 4.33 -23.71
N SER A 13 12.25 4.12 -22.65
CA SER A 13 12.42 2.78 -22.09
C SER A 13 11.38 2.60 -20.99
N ASN A 14 10.24 1.98 -21.31
CA ASN A 14 9.17 1.66 -20.36
C ASN A 14 9.55 0.44 -19.51
N THR A 15 10.71 0.46 -18.86
CA THR A 15 11.07 -0.57 -17.88
C THR A 15 10.63 -0.08 -16.51
N ILE A 16 9.59 -0.70 -15.95
CA ILE A 16 9.20 -0.49 -14.55
C ILE A 16 10.01 -1.47 -13.72
N ASN A 17 10.99 -0.98 -12.97
CA ASN A 17 11.69 -1.77 -11.97
C ASN A 17 10.83 -1.83 -10.71
N VAL A 18 10.32 -3.01 -10.37
CA VAL A 18 9.51 -3.23 -9.18
C VAL A 18 10.36 -3.96 -8.14
N GLU A 19 10.54 -3.34 -6.99
CA GLU A 19 11.16 -3.99 -5.84
C GLU A 19 10.13 -4.28 -4.76
N LEU A 20 10.03 -5.54 -4.35
CA LEU A 20 9.16 -5.95 -3.26
C LEU A 20 9.89 -5.81 -1.93
N ILE A 21 9.30 -5.02 -1.03
CA ILE A 21 9.69 -4.98 0.38
C ILE A 21 8.54 -5.58 1.20
N ALA A 22 8.66 -6.85 1.54
CA ALA A 22 7.63 -7.58 2.27
C ALA A 22 8.19 -8.21 3.54
N LYS A 23 7.45 -8.08 4.63
CA LYS A 23 7.68 -8.80 5.88
C LYS A 23 6.35 -9.32 6.40
N SER A 24 6.29 -10.60 6.75
CA SER A 24 5.09 -11.20 7.33
C SER A 24 4.68 -10.47 8.59
N GLU A 25 3.36 -10.32 8.81
CA GLU A 25 2.79 -9.68 10.00
C GLU A 25 3.26 -8.23 10.22
N CYS A 26 3.62 -7.53 9.13
CA CYS A 26 3.98 -6.12 9.19
C CYS A 26 2.74 -5.25 9.46
N ASN A 27 2.95 -4.19 10.22
CA ASN A 27 2.00 -3.12 10.50
C ASN A 27 2.68 -1.78 10.14
N CYS A 28 1.95 -0.66 10.23
CA CYS A 28 2.50 0.63 9.78
C CYS A 28 3.79 1.04 10.52
N GLU A 29 3.89 0.78 11.83
CA GLU A 29 5.08 1.11 12.62
C GLU A 29 6.29 0.27 12.20
N ARG A 30 6.13 -1.05 12.09
CA ARG A 30 7.18 -1.96 11.62
C ARG A 30 7.61 -1.65 10.20
N MET A 31 6.70 -1.17 9.35
CA MET A 31 7.06 -0.70 8.01
C MET A 31 7.96 0.54 8.10
N ALA A 32 7.62 1.53 8.92
CA ALA A 32 8.48 2.71 9.10
C ALA A 32 9.88 2.33 9.62
N GLU A 33 9.96 1.40 10.57
CA GLU A 33 11.25 0.86 11.06
C GLU A 33 12.05 0.20 9.93
N LEU A 34 11.40 -0.59 9.09
CA LEU A 34 12.03 -1.22 7.93
C LEU A 34 12.50 -0.18 6.91
N MET A 35 11.67 0.82 6.60
CA MET A 35 12.03 1.94 5.73
C MET A 35 13.24 2.72 6.28
N ALA A 36 13.34 2.88 7.61
CA ALA A 36 14.46 3.57 8.26
C ALA A 36 15.77 2.78 8.27
N SER A 37 15.70 1.45 8.07
CA SER A 37 16.87 0.57 8.03
C SER A 37 17.78 0.86 6.83
N VAL A 38 19.01 0.35 6.86
CA VAL A 38 19.97 0.48 5.74
C VAL A 38 19.38 -0.11 4.46
N GLU A 39 18.76 -1.28 4.55
CA GLU A 39 18.12 -1.95 3.40
C GLU A 39 16.93 -1.14 2.87
N GLY A 40 16.05 -0.66 3.75
CA GLY A 40 14.89 0.14 3.35
C GLY A 40 15.31 1.42 2.64
N LYS A 41 16.29 2.13 3.21
CA LYS A 41 16.84 3.36 2.62
C LYS A 41 17.48 3.10 1.26
N SER A 42 18.26 2.03 1.10
CA SER A 42 18.91 1.74 -0.19
C SER A 42 17.89 1.48 -1.29
N LYS A 43 16.73 0.89 -0.97
CA LYS A 43 15.66 0.63 -1.95
C LYS A 43 14.82 1.88 -2.24
N LEU A 44 14.54 2.69 -1.22
CA LEU A 44 13.61 3.82 -1.34
C LEU A 44 14.25 5.12 -1.84
N ASN A 45 15.56 5.31 -1.69
CA ASN A 45 16.22 6.56 -2.09
C ASN A 45 16.10 6.87 -3.59
N ASP A 46 16.11 5.84 -4.43
CA ASP A 46 15.97 5.96 -5.89
C ASP A 46 14.55 5.62 -6.38
N THR A 47 13.58 5.49 -5.47
CA THR A 47 12.19 5.15 -5.77
C THR A 47 11.35 6.41 -5.97
N SER A 48 10.61 6.48 -7.08
CA SER A 48 9.67 7.58 -7.38
C SER A 48 8.23 7.28 -6.97
N VAL A 49 7.84 6.00 -6.86
CA VAL A 49 6.47 5.57 -6.52
C VAL A 49 6.53 4.50 -5.44
N VAL A 50 5.75 4.65 -4.38
CA VAL A 50 5.56 3.62 -3.35
C VAL A 50 4.09 3.23 -3.25
N LEU A 51 3.83 1.92 -3.31
CA LEU A 51 2.52 1.34 -3.06
C LEU A 51 2.54 0.60 -1.72
N PHE A 52 1.73 1.05 -0.77
CA PHE A 52 1.53 0.35 0.50
C PHE A 52 0.38 -0.65 0.40
N SER A 53 0.61 -1.88 0.88
CA SER A 53 -0.42 -2.88 1.09
C SER A 53 -0.41 -3.30 2.57
N LEU A 54 -0.92 -2.42 3.43
CA LEU A 54 -0.89 -2.52 4.89
C LEU A 54 -2.28 -2.19 5.48
N GLY A 55 -2.48 -2.56 6.73
CA GLY A 55 -3.69 -2.21 7.50
C GLY A 55 -4.35 -3.41 8.16
N THR A 56 -4.33 -4.59 7.54
CA THR A 56 -4.96 -5.80 8.09
C THR A 56 -4.54 -6.09 9.53
N ASN A 57 -3.23 -6.06 9.83
CA ASN A 57 -2.73 -6.35 11.18
C ASN A 57 -2.97 -5.21 12.16
N ASP A 58 -2.97 -3.95 11.69
CA ASP A 58 -3.29 -2.79 12.51
C ASP A 58 -4.77 -2.82 12.92
N ILE A 59 -5.70 -3.11 12.01
CA ILE A 59 -7.14 -3.21 12.33
C ILE A 59 -7.38 -4.29 13.36
N ALA A 60 -6.72 -5.45 13.20
CA ALA A 60 -6.85 -6.55 14.16
C ALA A 60 -6.47 -6.15 15.60
N GLN A 61 -5.55 -5.20 15.76
CA GLN A 61 -5.02 -4.79 17.07
C GLN A 61 -5.65 -3.50 17.60
N LEU A 62 -6.02 -2.57 16.73
CA LEU A 62 -6.33 -1.18 17.08
C LEU A 62 -7.73 -0.73 16.63
N GLY A 63 -8.38 -1.48 15.73
CA GLY A 63 -9.56 -1.02 15.02
C GLY A 63 -9.28 0.01 13.91
N VAL A 64 -10.33 0.43 13.24
CA VAL A 64 -10.27 1.24 12.00
C VAL A 64 -9.72 2.65 12.26
N ASP A 65 -10.23 3.35 13.28
CA ASP A 65 -9.86 4.74 13.58
C ASP A 65 -8.36 4.95 13.77
N LEU A 66 -7.75 4.14 14.64
CA LEU A 66 -6.34 4.22 14.94
C LEU A 66 -5.49 3.73 13.78
N THR A 67 -5.98 2.75 13.01
CA THR A 67 -5.30 2.30 11.80
C THR A 67 -5.20 3.42 10.77
N LEU A 68 -6.27 4.17 10.52
CA LEU A 68 -6.24 5.32 9.59
C LEU A 68 -5.24 6.39 10.02
N LYS A 69 -5.19 6.71 11.32
CA LYS A 69 -4.18 7.63 11.87
C LYS A 69 -2.75 7.12 11.65
N ARG A 70 -2.51 5.82 11.81
CA ARG A 70 -1.21 5.18 11.51
C ARG A 70 -0.87 5.23 10.03
N CYS A 71 -1.84 5.02 9.15
CA CYS A 71 -1.64 5.12 7.70
C CYS A 71 -1.23 6.55 7.31
N GLN A 72 -1.97 7.55 7.79
CA GLN A 72 -1.64 8.96 7.58
C GLN A 72 -0.23 9.29 8.09
N TRP A 73 0.09 8.88 9.32
CA TRP A 73 1.42 9.08 9.89
C TRP A 73 2.52 8.46 9.05
N LEU A 74 2.32 7.24 8.52
CA LEU A 74 3.30 6.57 7.67
C LEU A 74 3.50 7.31 6.34
N ILE A 75 2.43 7.86 5.76
CA ILE A 75 2.49 8.68 4.54
C ILE A 75 3.28 9.96 4.80
N GLU A 76 3.00 10.65 5.90
CA GLU A 76 3.73 11.85 6.32
C GLU A 76 5.20 11.55 6.67
N TYR A 77 5.46 10.39 7.28
CA TYR A 77 6.82 9.89 7.50
C TYR A 77 7.54 9.68 6.17
N THR A 78 6.89 9.03 5.21
CA THR A 78 7.46 8.75 3.88
C THR A 78 7.86 10.04 3.17
N ARG A 79 6.93 11.00 3.09
CA ARG A 79 7.17 12.31 2.45
C ARG A 79 8.32 13.09 3.09
N ARG A 80 8.46 13.01 4.42
CA ARG A 80 9.53 13.74 5.14
C ARG A 80 10.91 13.14 4.96
N ASN A 81 11.01 11.82 4.83
CA ASN A 81 12.30 11.11 4.85
C ASN A 81 12.80 10.71 3.47
N PHE A 82 11.93 10.67 2.46
CA PHE A 82 12.26 10.18 1.12
C PHE A 82 11.76 11.17 0.05
N SER A 83 12.53 12.24 -0.17
CA SER A 83 12.17 13.31 -1.12
C SER A 83 12.14 12.86 -2.59
N GLY A 84 12.74 11.71 -2.91
CA GLY A 84 12.67 11.09 -4.24
C GLY A 84 11.29 10.52 -4.58
N ILE A 85 10.47 10.19 -3.57
CA ILE A 85 9.13 9.61 -3.76
C ILE A 85 8.16 10.72 -4.15
N GLN A 86 7.67 10.65 -5.38
CA GLN A 86 6.72 11.60 -5.96
C GLN A 86 5.28 11.13 -5.77
N THR A 87 5.06 9.82 -5.84
CA THR A 87 3.73 9.22 -5.72
C THR A 87 3.70 8.22 -4.58
N ILE A 88 2.68 8.34 -3.74
CA ILE A 88 2.35 7.35 -2.71
C ILE A 88 0.96 6.83 -3.02
N GLU A 89 0.82 5.52 -3.06
CA GLU A 89 -0.43 4.81 -3.31
C GLU A 89 -0.71 3.86 -2.15
N TRP A 90 -2.00 3.55 -1.93
CA TRP A 90 -2.42 2.58 -0.93
C TRP A 90 -3.39 1.56 -1.50
N MET A 91 -3.06 0.28 -1.38
CA MET A 91 -3.90 -0.83 -1.82
C MET A 91 -5.05 -1.03 -0.82
N LYS A 92 -6.28 -1.11 -1.33
CA LYS A 92 -7.44 -1.52 -0.52
C LYS A 92 -7.20 -2.91 0.07
N LEU A 93 -7.70 -3.11 1.28
CA LEU A 93 -7.67 -4.43 1.91
C LEU A 93 -8.59 -5.38 1.16
N SER A 94 -8.08 -6.59 0.91
CA SER A 94 -8.82 -7.64 0.23
C SER A 94 -9.99 -8.16 1.08
N PRO A 95 -11.00 -8.80 0.46
CA PRO A 95 -11.97 -9.60 1.16
C PRO A 95 -11.30 -10.69 2.01
N ARG A 96 -11.97 -11.11 3.08
CA ARG A 96 -11.51 -12.17 3.98
C ARG A 96 -12.69 -12.78 4.74
N TRP A 97 -12.49 -13.98 5.29
CA TRP A 97 -13.38 -14.57 6.29
C TRP A 97 -12.62 -15.30 7.40
N LYS A 98 -11.29 -15.26 7.37
CA LYS A 98 -10.48 -15.74 8.50
C LYS A 98 -10.75 -14.86 9.73
N PRO A 99 -11.13 -15.44 10.89
CA PRO A 99 -11.22 -14.66 12.12
C PRO A 99 -9.84 -14.14 12.56
N SER A 100 -9.85 -13.14 13.43
CA SER A 100 -8.67 -12.74 14.21
C SER A 100 -8.79 -13.27 15.64
N ARG A 101 -7.83 -12.91 16.50
CA ARG A 101 -7.93 -13.18 17.94
C ARG A 101 -9.14 -12.49 18.58
N PHE A 102 -9.58 -11.36 18.03
CA PHE A 102 -10.56 -10.46 18.67
C PHE A 102 -11.88 -10.33 17.90
N PHE A 103 -11.90 -10.72 16.63
CA PHE A 103 -13.05 -10.54 15.73
C PHE A 103 -13.36 -11.84 14.99
N SER A 104 -14.65 -12.15 14.84
CA SER A 104 -15.09 -13.19 13.91
C SER A 104 -14.72 -12.83 12.46
N GLY A 105 -14.79 -13.83 11.57
CA GLY A 105 -14.53 -13.61 10.14
C GLY A 105 -15.43 -12.53 9.53
N HIS A 106 -16.72 -12.54 9.89
CA HIS A 106 -17.71 -11.58 9.39
C HIS A 106 -17.46 -10.17 9.94
N GLU A 107 -17.24 -10.03 11.25
CA GLU A 107 -16.91 -8.74 11.85
C GLU A 107 -15.64 -8.15 11.24
N PHE A 108 -14.61 -8.98 11.03
CA PHE A 108 -13.35 -8.48 10.48
C PHE A 108 -13.48 -8.09 9.00
N ALA A 109 -14.32 -8.78 8.23
CA ALA A 109 -14.66 -8.36 6.87
C ALA A 109 -15.36 -6.99 6.86
N ASN A 110 -16.31 -6.76 7.78
CA ASN A 110 -16.98 -5.47 7.91
C ASN A 110 -15.99 -4.34 8.28
N LEU A 111 -15.03 -4.61 9.16
CA LEU A 111 -13.97 -3.65 9.48
C LEU A 111 -13.05 -3.35 8.29
N HIS A 112 -12.76 -4.33 7.42
CA HIS A 112 -12.04 -4.10 6.17
C HIS A 112 -12.82 -3.17 5.23
N HIS A 113 -14.14 -3.39 5.09
CA HIS A 113 -15.00 -2.52 4.29
C HIS A 113 -15.03 -1.09 4.84
N GLU A 114 -15.27 -0.94 6.14
CA GLU A 114 -15.27 0.38 6.80
C GLU A 114 -13.92 1.09 6.63
N PHE A 115 -12.81 0.37 6.82
CA PHE A 115 -11.47 0.93 6.60
C PHE A 115 -11.27 1.38 5.16
N ASN A 116 -11.64 0.57 4.17
CA ASN A 116 -11.45 0.91 2.76
C ASN A 116 -12.25 2.16 2.35
N ASP A 117 -13.50 2.28 2.81
CA ASP A 117 -14.34 3.45 2.52
C ASP A 117 -13.76 4.72 3.14
N ARG A 118 -13.30 4.62 4.39
CA ARG A 118 -12.73 5.77 5.11
C ARG A 118 -11.33 6.13 4.64
N LEU A 119 -10.53 5.14 4.23
CA LEU A 119 -9.26 5.37 3.57
C LEU A 119 -9.44 6.12 2.25
N TYR A 120 -10.50 5.80 1.49
CA TYR A 120 -10.82 6.55 0.27
C TYR A 120 -11.12 8.02 0.56
N VAL A 121 -11.90 8.33 1.60
CA VAL A 121 -12.14 9.72 2.02
C VAL A 121 -10.82 10.40 2.42
N LEU A 122 -10.06 9.78 3.32
CA LEU A 122 -8.75 10.28 3.77
C LEU A 122 -7.79 10.52 2.60
N SER A 123 -7.79 9.63 1.59
CA SER A 123 -6.91 9.73 0.42
C SER A 123 -7.09 11.04 -0.33
N LYS A 124 -8.31 11.58 -0.37
CA LYS A 124 -8.61 12.86 -1.00
C LYS A 124 -8.10 14.04 -0.18
N GLU A 125 -8.15 13.93 1.14
CA GLU A 125 -7.64 14.96 2.05
C GLU A 125 -6.12 15.06 2.01
N ILE A 126 -5.43 13.92 1.97
CA ILE A 126 -3.95 13.85 2.01
C ILE A 126 -3.30 13.71 0.64
N ASN A 127 -4.10 13.75 -0.44
CA ASN A 127 -3.69 13.65 -1.83
C ASN A 127 -2.80 12.43 -2.12
N ILE A 128 -3.36 11.24 -1.97
CA ILE A 128 -2.78 9.97 -2.43
C ILE A 128 -3.81 9.20 -3.25
N ASP A 129 -3.34 8.23 -4.03
CA ASP A 129 -4.21 7.31 -4.74
C ASP A 129 -4.49 6.06 -3.92
N VAL A 130 -5.74 5.57 -4.01
CA VAL A 130 -6.14 4.29 -3.44
C VAL A 130 -6.40 3.32 -4.57
N ILE A 131 -5.62 2.24 -4.59
CA ILE A 131 -5.69 1.21 -5.62
C ILE A 131 -6.64 0.12 -5.17
N ASP A 132 -7.58 -0.24 -6.04
CA ASP A 132 -8.52 -1.32 -5.82
C ASP A 132 -8.21 -2.47 -6.78
N ALA A 133 -7.68 -3.57 -6.24
CA ALA A 133 -7.42 -4.78 -7.01
C ALA A 133 -8.71 -5.50 -7.46
N LYS A 134 -9.89 -5.05 -7.00
CA LYS A 134 -11.21 -5.61 -7.31
C LYS A 134 -11.37 -7.09 -6.99
N LEU A 135 -10.58 -7.58 -6.04
CA LEU A 135 -10.66 -8.96 -5.56
C LEU A 135 -12.03 -9.23 -4.96
N GLN A 136 -12.60 -10.37 -5.31
CA GLN A 136 -13.83 -10.91 -4.76
C GLN A 136 -13.51 -12.03 -3.77
N ILE A 137 -14.54 -12.51 -3.06
CA ILE A 137 -14.38 -13.57 -2.06
C ILE A 137 -13.88 -14.87 -2.70
N GLU A 138 -14.25 -15.12 -3.96
CA GLU A 138 -13.83 -16.28 -4.76
C GLU A 138 -12.33 -16.24 -5.12
N ASP A 139 -11.72 -15.06 -5.09
CA ASP A 139 -10.29 -14.89 -5.37
C ASP A 139 -9.41 -15.22 -4.17
N ILE A 140 -10.00 -15.45 -2.98
CA ILE A 140 -9.28 -15.72 -1.73
C ILE A 140 -9.15 -17.23 -1.49
N ARG A 141 -8.00 -17.65 -0.96
CA ARG A 141 -7.70 -19.07 -0.70
C ARG A 141 -8.69 -19.65 0.30
N ILE A 142 -9.33 -20.74 -0.11
CA ILE A 142 -10.25 -21.48 0.75
C ILE A 142 -9.56 -21.97 2.03
N GLN A 143 -8.29 -22.35 1.91
CA GLN A 143 -7.52 -22.97 3.00
C GLN A 143 -7.26 -22.03 4.17
N ASP A 144 -7.06 -20.74 3.92
CA ASP A 144 -6.71 -19.77 4.96
C ASP A 144 -7.70 -18.61 5.11
N GLY A 145 -8.61 -18.40 4.14
CA GLY A 145 -9.63 -17.36 4.16
C GLY A 145 -9.08 -15.93 4.26
N LEU A 146 -7.82 -15.73 3.85
CA LEU A 146 -7.09 -14.48 4.03
C LEU A 146 -6.30 -14.08 2.78
N HIS A 147 -5.51 -14.99 2.22
CA HIS A 147 -4.58 -14.65 1.14
C HIS A 147 -5.23 -14.88 -0.23
N PRO A 148 -4.96 -14.00 -1.22
CA PRO A 148 -5.37 -14.25 -2.59
C PRO A 148 -4.81 -15.57 -3.13
N THR A 149 -5.60 -16.22 -3.99
CA THR A 149 -5.18 -17.37 -4.78
C THR A 149 -4.29 -16.90 -5.93
N LEU A 150 -3.43 -17.79 -6.43
CA LEU A 150 -2.67 -17.52 -7.66
C LEU A 150 -3.57 -17.58 -8.92
N SER A 151 -4.83 -17.96 -8.77
CA SER A 151 -5.80 -18.11 -9.86
C SER A 151 -6.48 -16.78 -10.22
N SER A 152 -5.70 -15.76 -10.57
CA SER A 152 -6.18 -14.67 -11.43
C SER A 152 -5.04 -13.80 -11.95
N GLY A 153 -4.14 -14.42 -12.72
CA GLY A 153 -3.52 -13.72 -13.85
C GLY A 153 -4.52 -13.52 -14.99
N ARG A 154 -5.67 -12.89 -14.71
CA ARG A 154 -6.54 -12.35 -15.76
C ARG A 154 -6.09 -10.95 -16.12
#